data_AF-A0ABD4TIV5-F1
#
_entry.id   AF-A0ABD4TIV5-F1
#
_cell.length_a   1.000
_cell.length_b   1.000
_cell.length_c   1.000
_cell.angle_alpha   90.00
_cell.angle_beta   90.00
_cell.angle_gamma   90.00
#
_symmetry.space_group_name_H-M   'P 1'
#
loop_
_entity.id
_entity.type
_entity.pdbx_description
1 polymer ?
#
loop_
_entity_poly.entity_id
_entity_poly.type
_entity_poly.pdbx_seq_one_letter_code
_entity_poly.pdbx_strand_id
1 'polypeptide(L)'
;MFHKLLVAIDGSEIGMNALDKAIELARGFKADLHAIYVIETGLISSVPMDNTWEVIYSLLEKEGTQLLDTAEIKASSAGVTLKKHLQSGHAGNEILNVAEKEGVELIIVGSRGKSEIDRLLIGSVSAHVVKYSQVSTMVVRV
;
A
#
# COMPACT_ATOMS: atom_id res chain seq x y z
N MET A 1 -12.77 -5.68 -17.37
CA MET A 1 -12.09 -6.43 -16.29
C MET A 1 -10.77 -5.72 -16.06
N PHE A 2 -10.27 -5.65 -14.83
CA PHE A 2 -9.00 -4.96 -14.56
C PHE A 2 -7.81 -5.89 -14.82
N HIS A 3 -6.79 -5.41 -15.52
CA HIS A 3 -5.59 -6.15 -15.90
C HIS A 3 -4.35 -5.79 -15.09
N LYS A 4 -4.36 -4.63 -14.42
CA LYS A 4 -3.26 -4.21 -13.53
C LYS A 4 -3.79 -3.60 -12.26
N LEU A 5 -3.41 -4.18 -11.13
CA LEU A 5 -3.91 -3.84 -9.80
C LEU A 5 -2.76 -3.31 -8.93
N LEU A 6 -3.05 -2.34 -8.06
CA LEU A 6 -2.14 -1.88 -7.02
C LEU A 6 -2.80 -2.05 -5.66
N VAL A 7 -2.14 -2.73 -4.74
CA VAL A 7 -2.55 -2.78 -3.34
C VAL A 7 -1.58 -2.01 -2.45
N ALA A 8 -2.11 -1.11 -1.63
CA ALA A 8 -1.33 -0.46 -0.59
C ALA A 8 -1.38 -1.27 0.70
N ILE A 9 -0.21 -1.56 1.27
CA ILE A 9 -0.05 -2.30 2.52
C ILE A 9 0.77 -1.47 3.50
N ASP A 10 0.39 -1.52 4.78
CA ASP A 10 1.05 -0.79 5.86
C ASP A 10 1.27 -1.69 7.09
N GLY A 11 1.10 -3.01 6.97
CA GLY A 11 1.29 -3.96 8.07
C GLY A 11 0.13 -4.01 9.08
N SER A 12 -0.90 -3.18 8.92
CA SER A 12 -2.15 -3.34 9.67
C SER A 12 -2.92 -4.58 9.21
N GLU A 13 -3.75 -5.15 10.08
CA GLU A 13 -4.62 -6.28 9.73
C GLU A 13 -5.51 -5.95 8.52
N ILE A 14 -6.05 -4.73 8.48
CA ILE A 14 -6.92 -4.27 7.39
C ILE A 14 -6.14 -4.12 6.08
N GLY A 15 -4.90 -3.64 6.14
CA GLY A 15 -3.99 -3.63 4.98
C GLY A 15 -3.71 -5.04 4.46
N MET A 16 -3.53 -6.02 5.34
CA MET A 16 -3.34 -7.42 4.97
C MET A 16 -4.61 -8.07 4.39
N ASN A 17 -5.79 -7.71 4.89
CA ASN A 17 -7.07 -8.10 4.29
C ASN A 17 -7.23 -7.51 2.87
N ALA A 18 -6.76 -6.28 2.66
CA ALA A 18 -6.74 -5.67 1.33
C ALA A 18 -5.81 -6.43 0.36
N LEU A 19 -4.65 -6.89 0.83
CA LEU A 19 -3.76 -7.77 0.07
C LEU A 19 -4.45 -9.08 -0.32
N ASP A 20 -5.17 -9.71 0.59
CA ASP A 20 -5.86 -10.98 0.32
C ASP A 20 -6.92 -10.82 -0.76
N LYS A 21 -7.65 -9.71 -0.72
CA LYS A 21 -8.62 -9.37 -1.75
C LYS A 21 -7.96 -9.08 -3.09
N ALA A 22 -6.81 -8.40 -3.07
CA ALA A 22 -6.04 -8.09 -4.27
C ALA A 22 -5.51 -9.37 -4.95
N ILE A 23 -5.01 -10.34 -4.17
CA ILE A 23 -4.56 -11.65 -4.67
C ILE A 23 -5.72 -12.44 -5.27
N GLU A 24 -6.88 -12.48 -4.59
CA GLU A 24 -8.08 -13.15 -5.09
C GLU A 24 -8.50 -12.60 -6.45
N LEU A 25 -8.56 -11.27 -6.59
CA LEU A 25 -8.92 -10.58 -7.83
C LEU A 25 -7.86 -10.78 -8.91
N ALA A 26 -6.58 -10.63 -8.59
CA ALA A 26 -5.49 -10.82 -9.53
C ALA A 26 -5.53 -12.22 -10.15
N ARG A 27 -5.75 -13.25 -9.32
CA ARG A 27 -5.91 -14.64 -9.77
C ARG A 27 -7.14 -14.81 -10.65
N GLY A 28 -8.29 -14.28 -10.23
CA GLY A 28 -9.55 -14.41 -10.97
C GLY A 28 -9.51 -13.70 -12.33
N PHE A 29 -8.81 -12.56 -12.41
CA PHE A 29 -8.72 -11.73 -13.61
C PHE A 29 -7.50 -12.04 -14.47
N LYS A 30 -6.58 -12.86 -13.98
CA LYS A 30 -5.23 -13.04 -14.55
C LYS A 30 -4.54 -11.69 -14.74
N ALA A 31 -4.62 -10.85 -13.72
CA ALA A 31 -4.11 -9.49 -13.71
C ALA A 31 -2.73 -9.42 -13.05
N ASP A 32 -1.93 -8.45 -13.48
CA ASP A 32 -0.66 -8.09 -12.85
C ASP A 32 -0.94 -7.42 -11.51
N LEU A 33 -0.32 -7.94 -10.44
CA LEU A 33 -0.47 -7.38 -9.09
C LEU A 33 0.77 -6.59 -8.69
N HIS A 34 0.56 -5.36 -8.23
CA HIS A 34 1.58 -4.51 -7.65
C HIS A 34 1.25 -4.32 -6.16
N ALA A 35 2.25 -4.34 -5.29
CA ALA A 35 2.09 -3.97 -3.89
C ALA A 35 3.01 -2.81 -3.53
N ILE A 36 2.48 -1.84 -2.79
CA ILE A 36 3.22 -0.66 -2.35
C ILE A 36 3.21 -0.54 -0.83
N TYR A 37 4.39 -0.29 -0.26
CA TYR A 37 4.57 0.24 1.09
C TYR A 37 5.20 1.64 0.97
N VAL A 38 4.69 2.59 1.74
CA VAL A 38 5.22 3.96 1.76
C VAL A 38 5.73 4.29 3.15
N ILE A 39 7.01 4.67 3.22
CA ILE A 39 7.61 5.28 4.40
C ILE A 39 7.10 6.72 4.49
N GLU A 40 6.17 6.97 5.43
CA GLU A 40 5.56 8.29 5.62
C GLU A 40 6.57 9.25 6.26
N THR A 41 7.25 10.04 5.42
CA THR A 41 8.29 10.98 5.85
C THR A 41 7.72 12.28 6.43
N GLY A 42 6.44 12.60 6.19
CA GLY A 42 5.79 13.77 6.77
C GLY A 42 5.65 13.70 8.29
N LEU A 43 5.62 12.50 8.88
CA LEU A 43 5.54 12.30 10.33
C LEU A 43 6.86 12.56 11.05
N ILE A 44 7.97 12.46 10.33
CA ILE A 44 9.32 12.62 10.87
C ILE A 44 9.97 13.91 10.39
N SER A 45 9.33 14.72 9.55
CA SER A 45 9.91 15.94 8.98
C SER A 45 10.30 17.01 10.01
N SER A 46 9.82 16.89 11.26
CA SER A 46 10.21 17.75 12.39
C SER A 46 11.43 17.24 13.17
N VAL A 47 11.89 16.02 12.89
CA VAL A 47 13.12 15.45 13.47
C VAL A 47 14.31 16.07 12.74
N PRO A 48 15.33 16.59 13.45
CA PRO A 48 16.56 17.06 12.82
C PRO A 48 17.14 15.95 11.93
N MET A 49 17.57 16.30 10.71
CA MET A 49 18.29 15.38 9.81
C MET A 49 19.70 15.10 10.37
N ASP A 50 19.75 14.31 11.43
CA ASP A 50 20.96 13.78 12.06
C ASP A 50 20.94 12.24 12.07
N ASN A 51 21.88 11.62 12.75
CA ASN A 51 22.00 10.15 12.82
C ASN A 51 20.72 9.45 13.32
N THR A 52 19.86 10.13 14.09
CA THR A 52 18.59 9.59 14.58
C THR A 52 17.60 9.38 13.45
N TRP A 53 17.56 10.32 12.50
CA TRP A 53 16.74 10.21 11.30
C TRP A 53 17.15 9.00 10.46
N GLU A 54 18.45 8.81 10.23
CA GLU A 54 18.96 7.69 9.44
C GLU A 54 18.57 6.34 10.06
N VAL A 55 18.70 6.20 11.38
CA VAL A 55 18.29 4.98 12.08
C VAL A 55 16.80 4.72 11.95
N ILE A 56 15.96 5.74 12.15
CA ILE A 56 14.49 5.60 12.01
C ILE A 56 14.12 5.20 10.59
N TYR A 57 14.70 5.87 9.60
CA TYR A 57 14.45 5.58 8.19
C TYR A 57 14.85 4.14 7.85
N SER A 58 16.05 3.69 8.23
CA SER A 58 16.50 2.31 7.99
C SER A 58 15.62 1.26 8.67
N LEU A 59 15.05 1.56 9.85
CA LEU A 59 14.10 0.67 10.51
C LEU A 59 12.79 0.55 9.71
N LEU A 60 12.24 1.68 9.26
CA LEU A 60 11.00 1.71 8.46
C LEU A 60 11.20 1.07 7.07
N GLU A 61 12.37 1.28 6.46
CA GLU A 61 12.76 0.66 5.19
C GLU A 61 12.84 -0.86 5.32
N LYS A 62 13.46 -1.35 6.41
CA LYS A 62 13.54 -2.78 6.71
C LYS A 62 12.15 -3.38 6.95
N GLU A 63 11.30 -2.70 7.73
CA GLU A 63 9.92 -3.12 7.98
C GLU A 63 9.13 -3.23 6.67
N GLY A 64 9.17 -2.18 5.83
CA GLY A 64 8.48 -2.15 4.54
C GLY A 64 8.96 -3.25 3.60
N THR A 65 10.26 -3.48 3.54
CA THR A 65 10.86 -4.56 2.73
C THR A 65 10.36 -5.94 3.19
N GLN A 66 10.40 -6.22 4.49
CA GLN A 66 9.93 -7.49 5.04
C GLN A 66 8.42 -7.73 4.79
N LEU A 67 7.63 -6.67 4.87
CA LEU A 67 6.20 -6.75 4.60
C LEU A 67 5.92 -7.03 3.11
N LEU A 68 6.64 -6.36 2.20
CA LEU A 68 6.52 -6.60 0.76
C LEU A 68 6.99 -8.01 0.37
N ASP A 69 8.05 -8.53 1.00
CA ASP A 69 8.51 -9.91 0.83
C ASP A 69 7.44 -10.92 1.27
N THR A 70 6.82 -10.66 2.43
CA THR A 70 5.70 -11.49 2.92
C THR A 70 4.52 -11.48 1.94
N ALA A 71 4.21 -10.31 1.38
CA ALA A 71 3.15 -10.17 0.38
C ALA A 71 3.46 -10.95 -0.91
N GLU A 72 4.70 -10.87 -1.39
CA GLU A 72 5.17 -11.61 -2.57
C GLU A 72 5.09 -13.13 -2.37
N ILE A 73 5.50 -13.65 -1.20
CA ILE A 73 5.39 -15.07 -0.85
C ILE A 73 3.92 -15.51 -0.84
N LYS A 74 3.03 -14.70 -0.26
CA LYS A 74 1.59 -14.99 -0.18
C LYS A 74 0.96 -15.02 -1.57
N ALA A 75 1.26 -14.03 -2.42
CA ALA A 75 0.79 -13.97 -3.80
C ALA A 75 1.30 -15.16 -4.63
N SER A 76 2.60 -15.48 -4.50
CA SER A 76 3.23 -16.60 -5.22
C SER A 76 2.59 -17.94 -4.83
N SER A 77 2.28 -18.13 -3.56
CA SER A 77 1.57 -19.33 -3.06
C SER A 77 0.16 -19.48 -3.65
N ALA A 78 -0.44 -18.38 -4.13
CA ALA A 78 -1.72 -18.36 -4.82
C ALA A 78 -1.60 -18.39 -6.37
N GLY A 79 -0.38 -18.50 -6.92
CA GLY A 79 -0.11 -18.49 -8.35
C GLY A 79 -0.18 -17.10 -9.00
N VAL A 80 0.04 -16.03 -8.22
CA VAL A 80 0.02 -14.63 -8.69
C VAL A 80 1.41 -14.03 -8.58
N THR A 81 1.92 -13.46 -9.66
CA THR A 81 3.16 -12.67 -9.63
C THR A 81 2.88 -11.28 -9.07
N LEU A 82 3.72 -10.83 -8.13
CA LEU A 82 3.57 -9.55 -7.44
C LEU A 82 4.81 -8.69 -7.63
N LYS A 83 4.65 -7.45 -8.12
CA LYS A 83 5.72 -6.45 -8.22
C LYS A 83 5.73 -5.56 -6.98
N LYS A 84 6.87 -5.47 -6.30
CA LYS A 84 7.05 -4.71 -5.06
C LYS A 84 7.43 -3.24 -5.33
N HIS A 85 6.87 -2.33 -4.55
CA HIS A 85 7.18 -0.89 -4.58
C HIS A 85 7.43 -0.40 -3.15
N LEU A 86 8.66 -0.02 -2.85
CA LEU A 86 9.01 0.67 -1.62
C LEU A 86 9.22 2.14 -1.96
N GLN A 87 8.41 3.03 -1.40
CA GLN A 87 8.47 4.47 -1.64
C GLN A 87 8.62 5.24 -0.33
N SER A 88 9.03 6.49 -0.43
CA SER A 88 9.19 7.40 0.71
C SER A 88 8.58 8.75 0.37
N GLY A 89 7.68 9.24 1.23
CA GLY A 89 6.90 10.46 0.96
C GLY A 89 5.53 10.42 1.62
N HIS A 90 4.63 11.29 1.17
CA HIS A 90 3.23 11.26 1.60
C HIS A 90 2.53 10.03 1.01
N ALA A 91 2.07 9.11 1.86
CA ALA A 91 1.55 7.80 1.44
C ALA A 91 0.48 7.88 0.36
N GLY A 92 -0.49 8.79 0.52
CA GLY A 92 -1.54 8.98 -0.47
C GLY A 92 -1.03 9.48 -1.82
N ASN A 93 0.04 10.26 -1.87
CA ASN A 93 0.59 10.76 -3.13
C ASN A 93 1.43 9.68 -3.82
N GLU A 94 2.26 8.97 -3.07
CA GLU A 94 3.10 7.90 -3.63
C GLU A 94 2.27 6.75 -4.20
N ILE A 95 1.15 6.40 -3.57
CA ILE A 95 0.20 5.42 -4.13
C ILE A 95 -0.33 5.88 -5.49
N LEU A 96 -0.73 7.15 -5.61
CA LEU A 96 -1.25 7.71 -6.86
C LEU A 96 -0.16 7.79 -7.94
N ASN A 97 1.05 8.21 -7.56
CA ASN A 97 2.20 8.29 -8.45
C ASN A 97 2.58 6.92 -9.01
N VAL A 98 2.63 5.88 -8.17
CA VAL A 98 2.89 4.51 -8.62
C VAL A 98 1.76 3.99 -9.50
N ALA A 99 0.50 4.28 -9.17
CA ALA A 99 -0.63 3.88 -9.99
C ALA A 99 -0.56 4.48 -11.40
N GLU A 100 -0.23 5.77 -11.51
CA GLU A 100 -0.05 6.45 -12.79
C GLU A 100 1.16 5.89 -13.56
N LYS A 101 2.33 5.81 -12.91
CA LYS A 101 3.58 5.35 -13.53
C LYS A 101 3.49 3.94 -14.07
N GLU A 102 2.83 3.05 -13.33
CA GLU A 102 2.69 1.65 -13.72
C GLU A 102 1.47 1.42 -14.62
N GLY A 103 0.59 2.41 -14.82
CA GLY A 103 -0.64 2.26 -15.61
C GLY A 103 -1.63 1.29 -14.96
N VAL A 104 -1.80 1.40 -13.65
CA VAL A 104 -2.74 0.59 -12.85
C VAL A 104 -4.17 1.04 -13.14
N GLU A 105 -5.11 0.09 -13.16
CA GLU A 105 -6.52 0.36 -13.46
C GLU A 105 -7.42 0.28 -12.22
N LEU A 106 -6.95 -0.41 -11.17
CA LEU A 106 -7.62 -0.53 -9.88
C LEU A 106 -6.62 -0.37 -8.73
N ILE A 107 -6.85 0.62 -7.87
CA ILE A 107 -6.14 0.79 -6.60
C ILE A 107 -6.96 0.15 -5.48
N ILE A 108 -6.30 -0.60 -4.61
CA ILE A 108 -6.89 -1.36 -3.52
C ILE A 108 -6.26 -0.89 -2.23
N VAL A 109 -7.09 -0.40 -1.31
CA VAL A 109 -6.64 0.13 -0.02
C VAL A 109 -7.48 -0.46 1.11
N GLY A 110 -6.88 -0.61 2.28
CA GLY A 110 -7.64 -0.86 3.51
C GLY A 110 -8.54 0.33 3.84
N SER A 111 -9.64 0.11 4.55
CA SER A 111 -10.49 1.19 5.06
C SER A 111 -9.82 1.99 6.17
N ARG A 112 -8.89 1.36 6.90
CA ARG A 112 -8.02 1.97 7.90
C ARG A 112 -6.63 1.38 7.78
N GLY A 113 -5.69 1.97 8.52
CA GLY A 113 -4.31 1.54 8.61
C GLY A 113 -3.81 1.53 10.06
N LYS A 114 -2.50 1.65 10.26
CA LYS A 114 -1.80 1.55 11.57
C LYS A 114 -2.39 2.39 12.72
N SER A 115 -3.00 3.54 12.46
CA SER A 115 -3.45 4.46 13.51
C SER A 115 -4.83 4.13 14.11
N GLU A 116 -5.57 3.15 13.55
CA GLU A 116 -6.84 2.58 14.07
C GLU A 116 -7.74 3.52 14.89
N ILE A 117 -8.11 4.69 14.35
CA ILE A 117 -8.94 5.65 15.06
C ILE A 117 -10.39 5.18 15.05
N ASP A 118 -10.88 4.64 16.17
CA ASP A 118 -12.21 4.00 16.34
C ASP A 118 -13.42 4.77 15.81
N ARG A 119 -13.35 6.09 15.72
CA ARG A 119 -14.46 6.93 15.25
C ARG A 119 -14.50 7.14 13.73
N LEU A 120 -13.43 6.82 13.00
CA LEU A 120 -13.35 7.08 11.57
C LEU A 120 -13.78 5.86 10.75
N LEU A 121 -14.71 6.08 9.82
CA LEU A 121 -15.14 5.05 8.87
C LEU A 121 -14.07 4.76 7.82
N ILE A 122 -13.27 5.77 7.43
CA ILE A 122 -12.20 5.68 6.43
C ILE A 122 -10.97 6.44 6.96
N GLY A 123 -9.80 5.83 6.86
CA GLY A 123 -8.51 6.43 7.24
C GLY A 123 -8.06 7.52 6.27
N SER A 124 -7.11 8.36 6.71
CA SER A 124 -6.62 9.52 5.95
C SER A 124 -6.06 9.14 4.58
N VAL A 125 -5.22 8.11 4.51
CA VAL A 125 -4.61 7.65 3.25
C VAL A 125 -5.67 7.15 2.27
N SER A 126 -6.58 6.29 2.73
CA SER A 126 -7.63 5.73 1.90
C SER A 126 -8.60 6.81 1.40
N ALA A 127 -8.96 7.77 2.26
CA ALA A 127 -9.76 8.92 1.88
C ALA A 127 -9.04 9.80 0.84
N HIS A 128 -7.73 10.01 0.99
CA HIS A 128 -6.91 10.75 0.04
C HIS A 128 -6.88 10.07 -1.33
N VAL A 129 -6.62 8.76 -1.38
CA VAL A 129 -6.59 7.98 -2.62
C VAL A 129 -7.96 8.00 -3.30
N VAL A 130 -9.05 7.74 -2.56
CA VAL A 130 -10.42 7.82 -3.11
C VAL A 130 -10.72 9.20 -3.70
N LYS A 131 -10.25 10.26 -3.05
CA LYS A 131 -10.53 11.64 -3.48
C LYS A 131 -9.78 12.04 -4.75
N TYR A 132 -8.54 11.59 -4.92
CA TYR A 132 -7.65 12.12 -5.97
C TYR A 132 -7.27 11.11 -7.06
N SER A 133 -7.61 9.82 -6.89
CA SER A 133 -7.35 8.80 -7.91
C SER A 133 -8.03 9.11 -9.24
N GLN A 134 -7.28 8.95 -10.33
CA GLN A 134 -7.79 9.00 -11.70
C GLN A 134 -8.32 7.64 -12.18
N VAL A 135 -8.16 6.59 -11.37
CA VAL A 135 -8.59 5.22 -11.66
C VAL A 135 -9.49 4.67 -10.57
N SER A 136 -10.13 3.53 -10.84
CA SER A 136 -11.05 2.91 -9.88
C SER A 136 -10.33 2.62 -8.56
N THR A 137 -11.03 2.85 -7.45
CA THR A 137 -10.50 2.58 -6.10
C THR A 137 -11.45 1.66 -5.35
N MET A 138 -10.91 0.57 -4.80
CA MET A 138 -11.63 -0.34 -3.92
C MET A 138 -11.12 -0.18 -2.49
N VAL A 139 -12.06 0.09 -1.57
CA VAL A 139 -11.78 0.21 -0.15
C VAL A 139 -12.24 -1.05 0.56
N VAL A 140 -11.29 -1.82 1.11
CA VAL A 140 -11.56 -3.08 1.81
C VAL A 140 -11.91 -2.80 3.27
N ARG A 141 -13.07 -3.26 3.70
CA ARG A 141 -13.55 -3.16 5.08
C ARG A 141 -13.45 -4.50 5.80
N VAL A 142 -13.40 -4.42 7.12
CA VAL A 142 -13.80 -5.50 8.03
C VAL A 142 -15.27 -5.31 8.36
#